data_AF-A0A9N8EKK1-F1
#
_entry.id   AF-A0A9N8EKK1-F1
#
_cell.length_a   1.000
_cell.length_b   1.000
_cell.length_c   1.000
_cell.angle_alpha   90.00
_cell.angle_beta   90.00
_cell.angle_gamma   90.00
#
_symmetry.space_group_name_H-M   'P 1'
#
loop_
_entity.id
_entity.type
_entity.pdbx_description
1 polymer ?
#
loop_
_entity_poly.entity_id
_entity_poly.type
_entity_poly.pdbx_seq_one_letter_code
_entity_poly.pdbx_strand_id
1 'polypeptide(L)'
;AKPLEKADSNVWAENMCTMGTVVVLDQGQGDDSEDKFWAYLGDGDIQTDAADDEGVTEFTPLLYRVDGSIAKDLEKVAEGSPVQKTSTDYKCLNKGDLKDDDVFLLDSGWEIYVWIGSKADRYEKIAAMFAADKYSKMDPRTLELPVEIVKSGAESDRFLSYFA
;
A
#
# COMPACT_ATOMS: atom_id res chain seq x y z
N ALA A 1 -7.20 -26.59 6.98
CA ALA A 1 -5.88 -26.20 7.54
C ALA A 1 -5.42 -27.13 8.69
N LYS A 2 -4.17 -27.00 9.18
CA LYS A 2 -3.73 -27.66 10.43
C LYS A 2 -4.49 -27.05 11.62
N PRO A 3 -4.86 -27.82 12.66
CA PRO A 3 -5.74 -27.34 13.74
C PRO A 3 -5.20 -26.13 14.53
N LEU A 4 -3.87 -26.01 14.64
CA LEU A 4 -3.20 -24.93 15.36
C LEU A 4 -3.27 -23.59 14.61
N GLU A 5 -3.07 -23.61 13.29
CA GLU A 5 -3.13 -22.40 12.45
C GLU A 5 -4.55 -21.79 12.43
N LYS A 6 -5.58 -22.66 12.51
CA LYS A 6 -6.97 -22.23 12.61
C LYS A 6 -7.27 -21.55 13.95
N ALA A 7 -6.70 -22.04 15.05
CA ALA A 7 -6.91 -21.44 16.37
C ALA A 7 -6.28 -20.03 16.47
N ASP A 8 -5.07 -19.87 15.94
CA ASP A 8 -4.38 -18.57 15.96
C ASP A 8 -5.07 -17.54 15.07
N SER A 9 -5.58 -17.94 13.90
CA SER A 9 -6.36 -17.09 13.01
C SER A 9 -7.68 -16.62 13.65
N ASN A 10 -8.37 -17.52 14.37
CA ASN A 10 -9.61 -17.18 15.07
C ASN A 10 -9.38 -16.14 16.19
N VAL A 11 -8.34 -16.32 17.00
CA VAL A 11 -8.02 -15.39 18.10
C VAL A 11 -7.69 -14.00 17.57
N TRP A 12 -7.01 -13.92 16.43
CA TRP A 12 -6.71 -12.64 15.80
C TRP A 12 -7.97 -11.95 15.25
N ALA A 13 -8.84 -12.71 14.56
CA ALA A 13 -10.07 -12.17 13.99
C ALA A 13 -11.05 -11.67 15.07
N GLU A 14 -11.18 -12.41 16.18
CA GLU A 14 -11.99 -12.00 17.34
C GLU A 14 -11.48 -10.70 17.98
N ASN A 15 -10.16 -10.52 18.08
CA ASN A 15 -9.57 -9.29 18.63
C ASN A 15 -9.77 -8.07 17.72
N MET A 16 -9.92 -8.25 16.41
CA MET A 16 -10.18 -7.15 15.48
C MET A 16 -11.67 -6.75 15.40
N CYS A 17 -12.59 -7.63 15.80
CA CYS A 17 -14.02 -7.36 15.71
C CYS A 17 -14.59 -6.91 17.07
N THR A 18 -14.68 -5.60 17.31
CA THR A 18 -15.08 -5.06 18.63
C THR A 18 -16.59 -4.92 18.84
N MET A 19 -17.41 -5.01 17.79
CA MET A 19 -18.88 -4.87 17.88
C MET A 19 -19.66 -5.88 17.02
N GLY A 20 -19.03 -6.96 16.55
CA GLY A 20 -19.66 -7.97 15.69
C GLY A 20 -19.40 -9.40 16.17
N THR A 21 -20.08 -10.36 15.54
CA THR A 21 -19.81 -11.80 15.74
C THR A 21 -18.92 -12.28 14.60
N VAL A 22 -17.78 -12.88 14.95
CA VAL A 22 -16.85 -13.45 13.97
C VAL A 22 -17.23 -14.91 13.72
N VAL A 23 -17.45 -15.26 12.45
CA VAL A 23 -17.62 -16.64 12.02
C VAL A 23 -16.51 -16.93 11.02
N VAL A 24 -15.67 -17.92 11.32
CA VAL A 24 -14.53 -18.29 10.48
C VAL A 24 -14.91 -19.47 9.59
N LEU A 25 -14.95 -19.22 8.29
CA LEU A 25 -15.20 -20.22 7.25
C LEU A 25 -13.85 -20.66 6.66
N ASP A 26 -13.64 -21.97 6.53
CA ASP A 26 -12.48 -22.55 5.86
C ASP A 26 -12.93 -23.08 4.50
N GLN A 27 -12.17 -22.76 3.45
CA GLN A 27 -12.55 -23.07 2.08
C GLN A 27 -12.70 -24.59 1.91
N GLY A 28 -13.86 -25.05 1.44
CA GLY A 28 -14.16 -26.47 1.23
C GLY A 28 -14.42 -27.26 2.52
N GLN A 29 -14.77 -26.59 3.62
CA GLN A 29 -15.17 -27.20 4.89
C GLN A 29 -16.47 -26.59 5.41
N GLY A 30 -17.61 -26.94 4.78
CA GLY A 30 -18.95 -26.58 5.26
C GLY A 30 -19.40 -25.15 4.92
N ASP A 31 -18.59 -24.41 4.18
CA ASP A 31 -18.85 -23.09 3.61
C ASP A 31 -19.96 -23.10 2.55
N ASP A 32 -20.20 -24.23 1.88
CA ASP A 32 -21.29 -24.44 0.93
C ASP A 32 -22.70 -24.28 1.54
N SER A 33 -22.81 -24.35 2.87
CA SER A 33 -24.10 -24.26 3.59
C SER A 33 -24.40 -22.88 4.18
N GLU A 34 -23.47 -21.92 4.03
CA GLU A 34 -23.59 -20.58 4.61
C GLU A 34 -24.16 -19.58 3.60
N ASP A 35 -25.41 -19.83 3.18
CA ASP A 35 -26.14 -19.04 2.17
C ASP A 35 -26.16 -17.53 2.48
N LYS A 36 -26.18 -17.17 3.77
CA LYS A 36 -26.17 -15.77 4.20
C LYS A 36 -24.86 -15.07 3.88
N PHE A 37 -23.73 -15.76 4.03
CA PHE A 37 -22.40 -15.23 3.73
C PHE A 37 -22.28 -14.94 2.23
N TRP A 38 -22.61 -15.94 1.41
CA TRP A 38 -22.56 -15.81 -0.06
C TRP A 38 -23.57 -14.78 -0.59
N ALA A 39 -24.76 -14.67 0.02
CA ALA A 39 -25.74 -13.64 -0.36
C ALA A 39 -25.26 -12.20 -0.14
N TYR A 40 -24.38 -11.94 0.84
CA TYR A 40 -23.79 -10.60 1.04
C TYR A 40 -22.77 -10.25 -0.05
N LEU A 41 -22.04 -11.24 -0.57
CA LEU A 41 -21.06 -11.05 -1.63
C LEU A 41 -21.71 -10.96 -3.02
N GLY A 42 -22.88 -11.59 -3.20
CA GLY A 42 -23.60 -11.68 -4.47
C GLY A 42 -23.29 -12.97 -5.24
N ASP A 43 -23.96 -13.18 -6.37
CA ASP A 43 -23.68 -14.29 -7.28
C ASP A 43 -22.46 -13.95 -8.13
N GLY A 44 -21.32 -14.56 -7.80
CA GLY A 44 -20.05 -14.35 -8.50
C GLY A 44 -19.14 -15.56 -8.30
N ASP A 45 -18.48 -15.97 -9.39
CA ASP A 45 -17.49 -17.05 -9.33
C ASP A 45 -16.32 -16.62 -8.45
N ILE A 46 -15.94 -17.47 -7.49
CA ILE A 46 -14.70 -17.33 -6.72
C ILE A 46 -13.56 -17.38 -7.72
N GLN A 47 -12.91 -16.25 -7.94
CA GLN A 47 -11.68 -16.23 -8.73
C GLN A 47 -10.65 -17.05 -7.96
N THR A 48 -10.20 -18.16 -8.52
CA THR A 48 -8.92 -18.75 -8.12
C THR A 48 -7.84 -17.71 -8.37
N ASP A 49 -6.77 -17.67 -7.56
CA ASP A 49 -5.56 -16.89 -7.84
C ASP A 49 -4.98 -17.33 -9.19
N ALA A 50 -5.59 -16.86 -10.29
CA ALA A 50 -5.13 -17.11 -11.62
C ALA A 50 -3.82 -16.36 -11.72
N ALA A 51 -2.75 -17.14 -11.83
CA ALA A 51 -1.35 -16.74 -11.88
C ALA A 51 -0.97 -15.91 -13.13
N ASP A 52 -1.92 -15.16 -13.69
CA ASP A 52 -1.73 -14.22 -14.77
C ASP A 52 -2.02 -12.79 -14.25
N ASP A 53 -1.33 -12.41 -13.17
CA ASP A 53 -1.12 -10.99 -12.84
C ASP A 53 -0.22 -10.42 -13.96
N GLU A 54 -0.80 -9.98 -15.07
CA GLU A 54 -0.15 -9.15 -16.11
C GLU A 54 0.26 -7.76 -15.55
N GLY A 55 0.46 -7.66 -14.24
CA GLY A 55 0.98 -6.50 -13.55
C GLY A 55 2.47 -6.31 -13.76
N VAL A 56 2.95 -5.13 -13.35
CA VAL A 56 4.37 -4.80 -13.37
C VAL A 56 5.14 -5.74 -12.42
N THR A 57 5.97 -6.60 -12.98
CA THR A 57 6.81 -7.55 -12.23
C THR A 57 8.11 -6.91 -11.75
N GLU A 58 8.62 -5.93 -12.50
CA GLU A 58 9.85 -5.19 -12.20
C GLU A 58 9.62 -3.69 -12.37
N PHE A 59 10.08 -2.90 -11.42
CA PHE A 59 9.97 -1.44 -11.46
C PHE A 59 11.19 -0.76 -10.84
N THR A 60 11.50 0.45 -11.28
CA THR A 60 12.54 1.29 -10.67
C THR A 60 11.88 2.34 -9.77
N PRO A 61 11.99 2.26 -8.43
CA PRO A 61 11.26 3.15 -7.54
C PRO A 61 11.68 4.60 -7.70
N LEU A 62 10.69 5.50 -7.69
CA LEU A 62 10.87 6.93 -7.95
C LEU A 62 10.45 7.73 -6.74
N LEU A 63 11.36 8.56 -6.23
CA LEU A 63 11.11 9.44 -5.10
C LEU A 63 11.01 10.89 -5.58
N TYR A 64 9.89 11.53 -5.25
CA TYR A 64 9.59 12.90 -5.56
C TYR A 64 9.43 13.72 -4.28
N ARG A 65 9.81 15.00 -4.33
CA ARG A 65 9.45 15.99 -3.32
C ARG A 65 8.20 16.75 -3.74
N VAL A 66 7.32 16.99 -2.78
CA VAL A 66 6.13 17.81 -2.92
C VAL A 66 6.43 19.22 -2.43
N ASP A 67 6.14 20.23 -3.26
CA ASP A 67 6.24 21.65 -2.88
C ASP A 67 4.94 22.12 -2.20
N GLY A 68 5.02 23.12 -1.33
CA GLY A 68 3.85 23.71 -0.67
C GLY A 68 2.83 24.36 -1.60
N SER A 69 3.20 24.59 -2.87
CA SER A 69 2.32 25.09 -3.92
C SER A 69 1.78 23.97 -4.80
N ILE A 70 0.46 23.79 -4.79
CA ILE A 70 -0.26 22.85 -5.67
C ILE A 70 -0.06 23.12 -7.17
N ALA A 71 0.37 24.34 -7.53
CA ALA A 71 0.59 24.73 -8.92
C ALA A 71 1.92 24.19 -9.45
N LYS A 72 2.88 23.91 -8.58
CA LYS A 72 4.18 23.36 -8.99
C LYS A 72 4.08 21.88 -9.30
N ASP A 73 5.00 21.43 -10.14
CA ASP A 73 5.17 20.02 -10.46
C ASP A 73 6.02 19.32 -9.39
N LEU A 74 5.88 17.99 -9.33
CA LEU A 74 6.68 17.13 -8.48
C LEU A 74 8.15 17.20 -8.91
N GLU A 75 9.04 17.36 -7.93
CA GLU A 75 10.48 17.37 -8.18
C GLU A 75 11.06 15.99 -7.89
N LYS A 76 11.67 15.36 -8.89
CA LYS A 76 12.32 14.06 -8.70
C LYS A 76 13.61 14.24 -7.89
N VAL A 77 13.66 13.62 -6.71
CA VAL A 77 14.79 13.71 -5.77
C VAL A 77 15.73 12.52 -5.93
N ALA A 78 15.17 11.32 -6.08
CA ALA A 78 15.94 10.10 -6.21
C ALA A 78 15.26 9.11 -7.15
N GLU A 79 16.08 8.21 -7.70
CA GLU A 79 15.69 7.04 -8.45
C GLU A 79 16.46 5.85 -7.88
N GLY A 80 15.74 4.77 -7.58
CA GLY A 80 16.36 3.56 -7.05
C GLY A 80 16.98 2.69 -8.13
N SER A 81 17.39 1.49 -7.76
CA SER A 81 17.65 0.40 -8.70
C SER A 81 16.37 -0.37 -9.03
N PRO A 82 16.29 -1.04 -10.19
CA PRO A 82 15.17 -1.92 -10.51
C PRO A 82 14.96 -3.00 -9.44
N VAL A 83 13.71 -3.23 -9.08
CA VAL A 83 13.28 -4.19 -8.06
C VAL A 83 12.14 -5.07 -8.57
N GLN A 84 12.12 -6.32 -8.10
CA GLN A 84 11.09 -7.28 -8.44
C GLN A 84 9.97 -7.26 -7.39
N LYS A 85 8.70 -7.24 -7.81
CA LYS A 85 7.52 -7.19 -6.93
C LYS A 85 7.51 -8.31 -5.86
N THR A 86 8.13 -9.46 -6.16
CA THR A 86 8.23 -10.62 -5.27
C THR A 86 9.28 -10.50 -4.16
N SER A 87 10.18 -9.51 -4.23
CA SER A 87 11.17 -9.26 -3.17
C SER A 87 10.52 -8.55 -1.99
N THR A 88 11.14 -8.66 -0.81
CA THR A 88 10.68 -8.01 0.44
C THR A 88 11.73 -7.08 1.06
N ASP A 89 12.93 -7.03 0.47
CA ASP A 89 14.05 -6.22 0.94
C ASP A 89 14.67 -5.52 -0.27
N TYR A 90 14.16 -4.34 -0.59
CA TYR A 90 14.50 -3.63 -1.82
C TYR A 90 15.78 -2.79 -1.66
N LYS A 91 15.90 -2.04 -0.56
CA LYS A 91 17.07 -1.22 -0.17
C LYS A 91 17.67 -0.45 -1.35
N CYS A 92 16.80 0.10 -2.18
CA CYS A 92 17.15 0.72 -3.45
C CYS A 92 17.23 2.25 -3.36
N LEU A 93 16.76 2.84 -2.26
CA LEU A 93 16.78 4.28 -1.99
C LEU A 93 17.54 4.57 -0.69
N ASN A 94 17.97 5.81 -0.49
CA ASN A 94 18.66 6.24 0.72
C ASN A 94 17.67 6.92 1.67
N LYS A 95 17.54 6.43 2.92
CA LYS A 95 16.65 7.06 3.90
C LYS A 95 17.02 8.53 4.17
N GLY A 96 18.28 8.89 3.97
CA GLY A 96 18.78 10.26 4.11
C GLY A 96 18.20 11.26 3.11
N ASP A 97 17.55 10.80 2.03
CA ASP A 97 16.87 11.69 1.07
C ASP A 97 15.52 12.20 1.61
N LEU A 98 14.93 11.50 2.59
CA LEU A 98 13.74 11.95 3.30
C LEU A 98 14.13 13.00 4.34
N LYS A 99 13.66 14.23 4.13
CA LYS A 99 13.87 15.35 5.05
C LYS A 99 12.61 15.60 5.87
N ASP A 100 12.75 15.63 7.19
CA ASP A 100 11.65 15.91 8.12
C ASP A 100 10.92 17.22 7.87
N ASP A 101 11.57 18.17 7.20
CA ASP A 101 11.04 19.50 6.89
C ASP A 101 10.20 19.51 5.60
N ASP A 102 10.11 18.39 4.87
CA ASP A 102 9.45 18.29 3.56
C ASP A 102 8.43 17.11 3.49
N VAL A 103 7.66 17.06 2.41
CA VAL A 103 6.77 15.94 2.06
C VAL A 103 7.28 15.26 0.79
N PHE A 104 7.22 13.93 0.75
CA PHE A 104 7.70 13.13 -0.38
C PHE A 104 6.62 12.18 -0.90
N LEU A 105 6.66 11.91 -2.20
CA LEU A 105 5.87 10.89 -2.88
C LEU A 105 6.83 9.83 -3.41
N LEU A 106 6.62 8.57 -3.01
CA LEU A 106 7.34 7.41 -3.51
C LEU A 106 6.41 6.59 -4.40
N ASP A 107 6.77 6.44 -5.67
CA ASP A 107 6.17 5.44 -6.55
C ASP A 107 7.04 4.18 -6.50
N SER A 108 6.47 3.09 -6.00
CA SER A 108 7.16 1.82 -5.89
C SER A 108 6.99 0.89 -7.08
N GLY A 109 6.05 1.18 -7.99
CA GLY A 109 5.66 0.22 -9.03
C GLY A 109 4.36 -0.53 -8.74
N TRP A 110 3.87 -0.56 -7.51
CA TRP A 110 2.63 -1.29 -7.17
C TRP A 110 1.86 -0.65 -6.02
N GLU A 111 2.42 0.39 -5.42
CA GLU A 111 1.85 1.18 -4.34
C GLU A 111 2.50 2.56 -4.35
N ILE A 112 1.71 3.59 -4.06
CA ILE A 112 2.22 4.95 -3.90
C ILE A 112 2.24 5.27 -2.41
N TYR A 113 3.37 5.79 -1.93
CA TYR A 113 3.49 6.28 -0.57
C TYR A 113 3.60 7.80 -0.56
N VAL A 114 2.85 8.45 0.32
CA VAL A 114 2.97 9.87 0.62
C VAL A 114 3.59 9.99 2.01
N TRP A 115 4.89 10.22 2.07
CA TRP A 115 5.62 10.38 3.32
C TRP A 115 5.58 11.84 3.77
N ILE A 116 5.14 12.07 5.01
CA ILE A 116 4.98 13.39 5.61
C ILE A 116 6.03 13.58 6.69
N GLY A 117 6.94 14.54 6.46
CA GLY A 117 7.92 14.96 7.43
C GLY A 117 7.29 15.50 8.72
N SER A 118 7.96 15.24 9.84
CA SER A 118 7.46 15.66 11.17
C SER A 118 7.36 17.19 11.30
N LYS A 119 8.22 17.92 10.59
CA LYS A 119 8.34 19.39 10.57
C LYS A 119 7.83 20.03 9.28
N ALA A 120 7.35 19.23 8.33
CA ALA A 120 6.82 19.72 7.06
C ALA A 120 5.72 20.76 7.25
N ASP A 121 5.70 21.74 6.36
CA ASP A 121 4.79 22.87 6.46
C ASP A 121 3.33 22.43 6.21
N ARG A 122 2.38 23.19 6.76
CA ARG A 122 0.95 22.89 6.59
C ARG A 122 0.51 22.89 5.13
N TYR A 123 1.11 23.74 4.30
CA TYR A 123 0.75 23.87 2.90
C TYR A 123 1.24 22.65 2.11
N GLU A 124 2.44 22.14 2.40
CA GLU A 124 2.98 20.91 1.82
C GLU A 124 2.13 19.70 2.18
N LYS A 125 1.68 19.60 3.44
CA LYS A 125 0.78 18.53 3.89
C LYS A 125 -0.56 18.52 3.15
N ILE A 126 -1.11 19.70 2.85
CA ILE A 126 -2.34 19.83 2.05
C ILE A 126 -2.05 19.49 0.58
N ALA A 127 -0.93 20.00 0.05
CA ALA A 127 -0.51 19.76 -1.32
C ALA A 127 -0.21 18.27 -1.59
N ALA A 128 0.18 17.51 -0.58
CA ALA A 128 0.51 16.08 -0.65
C ALA A 128 -0.57 15.24 -1.35
N MET A 129 -1.84 15.45 -1.01
CA MET A 129 -2.95 14.72 -1.62
C MET A 129 -3.19 15.13 -3.07
N PHE A 130 -3.05 16.42 -3.38
CA PHE A 130 -3.16 16.91 -4.75
C PHE A 130 -1.99 16.45 -5.62
N ALA A 131 -0.81 16.31 -5.03
CA ALA A 131 0.37 15.77 -5.67
C ALA A 131 0.15 14.30 -6.10
N ALA A 132 -0.44 13.48 -5.23
CA ALA A 132 -0.79 12.10 -5.58
C ALA A 132 -1.80 12.03 -6.73
N ASP A 133 -2.91 12.78 -6.65
CA ASP A 133 -3.91 12.84 -7.73
C ASP A 133 -3.32 13.37 -9.06
N LYS A 134 -2.42 14.36 -8.98
CA LYS A 134 -1.73 14.89 -10.15
C LYS A 134 -0.77 13.87 -10.76
N TYR A 135 -0.04 13.13 -9.93
CA TYR A 135 0.83 12.03 -10.39
C TYR A 135 0.01 10.95 -11.09
N SER A 136 -1.16 10.59 -10.56
CA SER A 136 -2.08 9.64 -11.18
C SER A 136 -2.59 10.04 -12.56
N LYS A 137 -2.64 11.35 -12.85
CA LYS A 137 -2.99 11.85 -14.19
C LYS A 137 -1.81 11.83 -15.16
N MET A 138 -0.58 11.85 -14.65
CA MET A 138 0.64 11.79 -15.47
C MET A 138 0.97 10.36 -15.88
N ASP A 139 0.82 9.40 -14.96
CA ASP A 139 1.01 7.98 -15.23
C ASP A 139 -0.33 7.22 -15.03
N PRO A 140 -1.03 6.84 -16.12
CA PRO A 140 -2.28 6.09 -16.04
C PRO A 140 -2.19 4.79 -15.26
N ARG A 141 -1.00 4.18 -15.17
CA ARG A 141 -0.74 2.95 -14.42
C ARG A 141 -1.02 3.11 -12.93
N THR A 142 -0.92 4.33 -12.43
CA THR A 142 -1.02 4.65 -11.01
C THR A 142 -2.45 5.00 -10.56
N LEU A 143 -3.42 5.03 -11.48
CA LEU A 143 -4.84 5.28 -11.17
C LEU A 143 -5.47 4.19 -10.29
N GLU A 144 -5.01 2.95 -10.43
CA GLU A 144 -5.52 1.80 -9.70
C GLU A 144 -4.62 1.41 -8.51
N LEU A 145 -3.49 2.09 -8.32
CA LEU A 145 -2.56 1.74 -7.25
C LEU A 145 -3.05 2.27 -5.89
N PRO A 146 -2.90 1.48 -4.82
CA PRO A 146 -3.18 1.94 -3.47
C PRO A 146 -2.24 3.10 -3.11
N VAL A 147 -2.78 4.04 -2.33
CA VAL A 147 -2.03 5.18 -1.79
C VAL A 147 -1.99 5.06 -0.26
N GLU A 148 -0.79 4.92 0.31
CA GLU A 148 -0.55 4.91 1.76
C GLU A 148 0.04 6.26 2.20
N ILE A 149 -0.54 6.85 3.25
CA ILE A 149 0.03 8.03 3.91
C ILE A 149 0.92 7.57 5.04
N VAL A 150 2.21 7.90 4.94
CA VAL A 150 3.24 7.53 5.91
C VAL A 150 3.67 8.79 6.66
N LYS A 151 3.83 8.70 7.98
CA LYS A 151 4.33 9.82 8.80
C LYS A 151 5.73 9.51 9.28
N SER A 152 6.59 10.53 9.32
CA SER A 152 7.92 10.42 9.92
C SER A 152 7.85 9.86 11.34
N GLY A 153 8.62 8.80 11.61
CA GLY A 153 8.66 8.09 12.89
C GLY A 153 7.52 7.09 13.13
N ALA A 154 6.59 6.95 12.18
CA ALA A 154 5.53 5.95 12.18
C ALA A 154 5.48 5.22 10.84
N GLU A 155 6.65 4.98 10.24
CA GLU A 155 6.75 4.29 8.95
C GLU A 155 6.43 2.80 9.06
N SER A 156 5.72 2.27 8.06
CA SER A 156 5.48 0.83 7.93
C SER A 156 6.76 0.10 7.50
N ASP A 157 6.90 -1.17 7.91
CA ASP A 157 8.02 -2.02 7.49
C ASP A 157 8.11 -2.14 5.96
N ARG A 158 6.94 -2.14 5.30
CA ARG A 158 6.83 -2.17 3.84
C ARG A 158 7.42 -0.92 3.20
N PHE A 159 7.09 0.28 3.70
CA PHE A 159 7.72 1.52 3.24
C PHE A 159 9.23 1.53 3.51
N LEU A 160 9.64 1.12 4.71
CA LEU A 160 11.05 1.11 5.09
C LEU A 160 11.88 0.12 4.27
N SER A 161 11.29 -0.95 3.73
CA SER A 161 11.98 -1.93 2.89
C SER A 161 12.62 -1.33 1.62
N TYR A 162 12.14 -0.16 1.15
CA TYR A 162 12.73 0.56 0.01
C TYR A 162 14.02 1.30 0.35
N PHE A 163 14.27 1.58 1.63
CA PHE A 163 15.36 2.42 2.07
C PHE A 163 16.47 1.62 2.76
N ALA A 164 17.71 1.89 2.37
CA ALA A 164 18.92 1.38 3.03
C ALA A 164 19.37 2.28 4.20
#